data_AF-A0A9D7F545-F1
#
_entry.id   AF-A0A9D7F545-F1
#
_cell.length_a   1.000
_cell.length_b   1.000
_cell.length_c   1.000
_cell.angle_alpha   90.00
_cell.angle_beta   90.00
_cell.angle_gamma   90.00
#
_symmetry.space_group_name_H-M   'P 1'
#
loop_
_entity.id
_entity.type
_entity.pdbx_description
1 polymer ?
#
loop_
_entity_poly.entity_id
_entity_poly.type
_entity_poly.pdbx_seq_one_letter_code
_entity_poly.pdbx_strand_id
1 'polypeptide(L)'
;MVNADANGNFEFSYPEGLAAGVYRMRIGAQKAFFTLDGTEDLVEFNGDLNGLTQYNIDIKGSSTLVSYVTFMKGLYNRTVTPDQIPVYVDSVANPLNAMMVAYLTMGQNPQFLDSHKKIHARLVNDFPNADNTLNYGIFISQLEAFHAQQQAAQANEPIQIGMPAPDISLPSPDGKSYSLSGLKGQVVLLDFWASWCGPCRRENPNVVQVYNKYKAKGFTVFSVSLDGLASSDLSRFPDQAAIDEQMKAQKQRWVDAIQKDGLPWPYHVSDLKKWECAPARQYGVNSIPRTFLIDREGKIAAVNLRGAAQIEQELLKIL
;
A
#
# COMPACT_ATOMS: atom_id res chain seq x y z
N MET A 1 -18.68 -23.06 26.31
CA MET A 1 -19.87 -22.45 25.67
C MET A 1 -20.82 -22.13 26.80
N VAL A 2 -21.26 -20.87 26.92
CA VAL A 2 -22.27 -20.45 27.91
C VAL A 2 -23.58 -20.27 27.16
N ASN A 3 -24.67 -20.81 27.71
CA ASN A 3 -26.00 -20.65 27.16
C ASN A 3 -26.64 -19.43 27.79
N ALA A 4 -27.20 -18.54 26.97
CA ALA A 4 -28.03 -17.44 27.47
C ALA A 4 -29.38 -17.99 27.96
N ASP A 5 -29.98 -17.32 28.94
CA ASP A 5 -31.34 -17.59 29.37
C ASP A 5 -32.38 -17.13 28.32
N ALA A 6 -33.66 -17.38 28.58
CA ALA A 6 -34.75 -17.00 27.68
C ALA A 6 -34.87 -15.48 27.44
N ASN A 7 -34.24 -14.66 28.29
CA ASN A 7 -34.22 -13.21 28.19
C ASN A 7 -32.91 -12.70 27.56
N GLY A 8 -32.01 -13.59 27.13
CA GLY A 8 -30.72 -13.23 26.54
C GLY A 8 -29.62 -12.92 27.56
N ASN A 9 -29.86 -13.13 28.85
CA ASN A 9 -28.84 -12.90 29.88
C ASN A 9 -27.85 -14.06 29.92
N PHE A 10 -26.58 -13.75 30.16
CA PHE A 10 -25.53 -14.72 30.39
C PHE A 10 -24.51 -14.16 31.37
N GLU A 11 -23.82 -15.05 32.08
CA GLU A 11 -22.78 -14.68 33.05
C GLU A 11 -21.53 -15.52 32.83
N PHE A 12 -20.38 -14.88 32.98
CA PHE A 12 -19.07 -15.54 33.02
C PHE A 12 -18.43 -15.25 34.37
N SER A 13 -18.14 -16.29 35.14
CA SER A 13 -17.44 -16.19 36.41
C SER A 13 -16.01 -16.70 36.27
N TYR A 14 -15.06 -15.90 36.74
CA TYR A 14 -13.64 -16.22 36.79
C TYR A 14 -13.20 -16.12 38.25
N PRO A 15 -13.21 -17.23 39.02
CA PRO A 15 -12.93 -17.19 40.45
C PRO A 15 -11.54 -16.64 40.81
N GLU A 16 -10.59 -16.77 39.89
CA GLU A 16 -9.22 -16.26 40.03
C GLU A 16 -9.08 -14.81 39.50
N GLY A 17 -10.18 -14.20 39.06
CA GLY A 17 -10.19 -12.93 38.34
C GLY A 17 -9.73 -13.06 36.89
N LEU A 18 -9.78 -11.94 36.17
CA LEU A 18 -9.22 -11.81 34.83
C LEU A 18 -7.92 -11.01 34.92
N ALA A 19 -6.87 -11.47 34.26
CA ALA A 19 -5.62 -10.73 34.18
C ALA A 19 -5.78 -9.47 33.32
N ALA A 20 -4.87 -8.51 33.48
CA ALA A 20 -4.79 -7.39 32.55
C ALA A 20 -4.52 -7.88 31.12
N GLY A 21 -5.31 -7.42 30.15
CA GLY A 21 -5.10 -7.80 28.77
C GLY A 21 -6.24 -7.50 27.81
N VAL A 22 -6.06 -7.99 26.58
CA VAL A 22 -7.06 -7.91 25.51
C VAL A 22 -7.90 -9.18 25.48
N TYR A 23 -9.20 -9.01 25.60
CA TYR A 23 -10.21 -10.05 25.56
C TYR A 23 -11.02 -9.94 24.27
N ARG A 24 -11.50 -11.09 23.79
CA ARG A 24 -12.38 -11.15 22.62
C ARG A 24 -13.70 -11.77 23.00
N MET A 25 -14.78 -10.99 22.97
CA MET A 25 -16.13 -11.51 23.07
C MET A 25 -16.60 -11.93 21.68
N ARG A 26 -17.13 -13.15 21.58
CA ARG A 26 -17.73 -13.66 20.34
C ARG A 26 -19.08 -14.27 20.66
N ILE A 27 -20.13 -13.74 20.03
CA ILE A 27 -21.51 -14.24 20.13
C ILE A 27 -21.97 -14.53 18.71
N GLY A 28 -21.99 -15.81 18.34
CA GLY A 28 -22.22 -16.25 16.97
C GLY A 28 -21.19 -15.68 15.97
N ALA A 29 -21.68 -14.91 15.00
CA ALA A 29 -20.86 -14.21 14.00
C ALA A 29 -20.32 -12.86 14.49
N GLN A 30 -20.92 -12.27 15.52
CA GLN A 30 -20.50 -10.99 16.07
C GLN A 30 -19.29 -11.16 16.96
N LYS A 31 -18.35 -10.22 16.88
CA LYS A 31 -17.15 -10.19 17.72
C LYS A 31 -16.77 -8.75 18.06
N ALA A 32 -16.30 -8.55 19.28
CA ALA A 32 -15.68 -7.32 19.71
C ALA A 32 -14.45 -7.64 20.58
N PHE A 33 -13.49 -6.74 20.56
CA PHE A 33 -12.31 -6.82 21.41
C PHE A 33 -12.44 -5.81 22.53
N PHE A 34 -11.92 -6.14 23.70
CA PHE A 34 -12.04 -5.35 24.91
C PHE A 34 -10.73 -5.40 25.67
N THR A 35 -10.49 -4.38 26.47
CA THR A 35 -9.31 -4.26 27.32
C THR A 35 -9.76 -4.26 28.76
N LEU A 36 -9.12 -5.08 29.58
CA LEU A 36 -9.28 -5.11 31.04
C LEU A 36 -7.92 -4.86 31.67
N ASP A 37 -7.90 -4.19 32.81
CA ASP A 37 -6.67 -3.92 33.56
C ASP A 37 -6.46 -4.85 34.76
N GLY A 38 -7.39 -5.77 34.98
CA GLY A 38 -7.33 -6.77 36.04
C GLY A 38 -7.74 -6.24 37.40
N THR A 39 -8.26 -5.00 37.46
CA THR A 39 -8.83 -4.42 38.69
C THR A 39 -10.35 -4.58 38.75
N GLU A 40 -10.96 -5.17 37.72
CA GLU A 40 -12.39 -5.34 37.61
C GLU A 40 -12.93 -6.51 38.46
N ASP A 41 -13.88 -6.21 39.36
CA ASP A 41 -14.63 -7.23 40.10
C ASP A 41 -15.84 -7.77 39.31
N LEU A 42 -16.60 -6.87 38.68
CA LEU A 42 -17.76 -7.19 37.85
C LEU A 42 -17.80 -6.22 36.67
N VAL A 43 -17.94 -6.76 35.45
CA VAL A 43 -18.14 -5.96 34.24
C VAL A 43 -19.49 -6.30 33.64
N GLU A 44 -20.37 -5.31 33.56
CA GLU A 44 -21.70 -5.47 32.97
C GLU A 44 -21.69 -4.98 31.52
N PHE A 45 -22.21 -5.81 30.62
CA PHE A 45 -22.44 -5.48 29.21
C PHE A 45 -23.94 -5.46 28.97
N ASN A 46 -24.49 -4.31 28.53
CA ASN A 46 -25.91 -4.18 28.23
C ASN A 46 -26.10 -3.57 26.83
N GLY A 47 -26.98 -4.14 26.01
CA GLY A 47 -27.28 -3.61 24.68
C GLY A 47 -27.75 -4.65 23.67
N ASP A 48 -27.90 -4.20 22.42
CA ASP A 48 -28.30 -5.05 21.30
C ASP A 48 -27.07 -5.74 20.68
N LEU A 49 -27.17 -7.04 20.43
CA LEU A 49 -26.10 -7.83 19.82
C LEU A 49 -25.66 -7.30 18.45
N ASN A 50 -26.57 -6.70 17.67
CA ASN A 50 -26.25 -6.09 16.38
C ASN A 50 -25.38 -4.84 16.52
N GLY A 51 -25.35 -4.23 17.71
CA GLY A 51 -24.50 -3.10 18.04
C GLY A 51 -23.10 -3.48 18.51
N LEU A 52 -22.84 -4.77 18.77
CA LEU A 52 -21.58 -5.23 19.38
C LEU A 52 -20.35 -4.87 18.53
N THR A 53 -20.42 -5.04 17.21
CA THR A 53 -19.29 -4.77 16.31
C THR A 53 -18.98 -3.28 16.15
N GLN A 54 -19.96 -2.39 16.33
CA GLN A 54 -19.76 -0.93 16.34
C GLN A 54 -19.61 -0.35 17.76
N TYR A 55 -19.47 -1.21 18.79
CA TYR A 55 -19.37 -0.78 20.19
C TYR A 55 -20.59 0.03 20.67
N ASN A 56 -21.77 -0.21 20.09
CA ASN A 56 -23.06 0.33 20.54
C ASN A 56 -23.62 -0.52 21.70
N ILE A 57 -22.84 -0.60 22.78
CA ILE A 57 -23.16 -1.32 24.01
C ILE A 57 -22.82 -0.43 25.21
N ASP A 58 -23.61 -0.54 26.27
CA ASP A 58 -23.36 0.12 27.54
C ASP A 58 -22.51 -0.79 28.42
N ILE A 59 -21.47 -0.21 29.01
CA ILE A 59 -20.50 -0.91 29.86
C ILE A 59 -20.49 -0.27 31.24
N LYS A 60 -20.43 -1.10 32.29
CA LYS A 60 -20.18 -0.66 33.66
C LYS A 60 -19.13 -1.53 34.33
N GLY A 61 -18.53 -1.02 35.40
CA GLY A 61 -17.61 -1.78 36.25
C GLY A 61 -16.15 -1.82 35.79
N SER A 62 -15.82 -1.20 34.65
CA SER A 62 -14.44 -1.01 34.19
C SER A 62 -14.25 0.36 33.56
N SER A 63 -13.48 1.24 34.21
CA SER A 63 -13.17 2.57 33.66
C SER A 63 -12.29 2.48 32.41
N THR A 64 -11.34 1.53 32.40
CA THR A 64 -10.49 1.19 31.26
C THR A 64 -11.34 0.80 30.05
N LEU A 65 -12.28 -0.11 30.24
CA LEU A 65 -13.13 -0.59 29.15
C LEU A 65 -14.11 0.47 28.65
N VAL A 66 -14.72 1.23 29.57
CA VAL A 66 -15.63 2.34 29.21
C VAL A 66 -14.89 3.36 28.34
N SER A 67 -13.66 3.72 28.69
CA SER A 67 -12.82 4.63 27.90
C SER A 67 -12.57 4.09 26.48
N TYR A 68 -12.20 2.82 26.37
CA TYR A 68 -11.95 2.17 25.09
C TYR A 68 -13.21 2.09 24.21
N VAL A 69 -14.33 1.60 24.76
CA VAL A 69 -15.62 1.46 24.05
C VAL A 69 -16.12 2.83 23.58
N THR A 70 -16.00 3.86 24.41
CA THR A 70 -16.41 5.23 24.06
C THR A 70 -15.63 5.74 22.84
N PHE A 71 -14.30 5.57 22.84
CA PHE A 71 -13.47 5.99 21.72
C PHE A 71 -13.77 5.21 20.44
N MET A 72 -13.88 3.88 20.53
CA MET A 72 -14.18 3.03 19.39
C MET A 72 -15.57 3.31 18.80
N LYS A 73 -16.59 3.47 19.64
CA LYS A 73 -17.93 3.91 19.23
C LYS A 73 -17.85 5.25 18.50
N GLY A 74 -17.01 6.16 19.00
CA GLY A 74 -16.78 7.45 18.37
C GLY A 74 -16.20 7.36 16.96
N LEU A 75 -15.24 6.44 16.74
CA LEU A 75 -14.66 6.14 15.43
C LEU A 75 -15.70 5.56 14.46
N TYR A 76 -16.49 4.56 14.88
CA TYR A 76 -17.54 3.97 14.04
C TYR A 76 -18.62 4.99 13.66
N ASN A 77 -19.01 5.85 14.60
CA ASN A 77 -20.02 6.88 14.39
C ASN A 77 -19.45 8.16 13.75
N ARG A 78 -18.16 8.18 13.38
CA ARG A 78 -17.47 9.34 12.76
C ARG A 78 -17.51 10.62 13.59
N THR A 79 -17.63 10.49 14.91
CA THR A 79 -17.51 11.61 15.85
C THR A 79 -16.07 11.81 16.31
N VAL A 80 -15.22 10.79 16.14
CA VAL A 80 -13.77 10.88 16.24
C VAL A 80 -13.18 10.91 14.84
N THR A 81 -12.34 11.90 14.55
CA THR A 81 -11.67 12.08 13.26
C THR A 81 -10.27 11.45 13.24
N PRO A 82 -9.69 11.12 12.07
CA PRO A 82 -8.38 10.46 11.98
C PRO A 82 -7.23 11.19 12.68
N ASP A 83 -7.26 12.53 12.72
CA ASP A 83 -6.26 13.38 13.39
C ASP A 83 -6.32 13.30 14.92
N GLN A 84 -7.43 12.83 15.49
CA GLN A 84 -7.59 12.64 16.94
C GLN A 84 -7.03 11.28 17.41
N ILE A 85 -6.77 10.34 16.50
CA ILE A 85 -6.27 9.01 16.85
C ILE A 85 -4.88 9.07 17.51
N PRO A 86 -3.87 9.77 16.95
CA PRO A 86 -2.57 9.89 17.61
C PRO A 86 -2.67 10.57 18.99
N VAL A 87 -3.53 11.59 19.12
CA VAL A 87 -3.75 12.30 20.38
C VAL A 87 -4.26 11.34 21.46
N TYR A 88 -5.29 10.55 21.14
CA TYR A 88 -5.84 9.56 22.07
C TYR A 88 -4.80 8.53 22.47
N VAL A 89 -4.07 7.97 21.50
CA VAL A 89 -3.06 6.92 21.75
C VAL A 89 -1.95 7.43 22.67
N ASP A 90 -1.52 8.68 22.51
CA ASP A 90 -0.49 9.29 23.35
C ASP A 90 -1.01 9.62 24.76
N SER A 91 -2.29 9.98 24.93
CA SER A 91 -2.83 10.48 26.20
C SER A 91 -3.66 9.49 27.02
N VAL A 92 -4.21 8.43 26.42
CA VAL A 92 -5.12 7.51 27.12
C VAL A 92 -4.38 6.86 28.28
N ALA A 93 -4.97 6.86 29.48
CA ALA A 93 -4.32 6.43 30.72
C ALA A 93 -3.82 4.98 30.65
N ASN A 94 -4.68 4.07 30.19
CA ASN A 94 -4.32 2.66 30.09
C ASN A 94 -3.58 2.34 28.78
N PRO A 95 -2.32 1.84 28.81
CA PRO A 95 -1.57 1.55 27.59
C PRO A 95 -2.12 0.36 26.79
N LEU A 96 -2.95 -0.54 27.36
CA LEU A 96 -3.65 -1.57 26.60
C LEU A 96 -4.68 -0.95 25.64
N ASN A 97 -5.35 0.13 26.06
CA ASN A 97 -6.25 0.88 25.18
C ASN A 97 -5.49 1.56 24.04
N ALA A 98 -4.35 2.18 24.35
CA ALA A 98 -3.47 2.80 23.36
C ALA A 98 -3.00 1.76 22.33
N MET A 99 -2.53 0.60 22.81
CA MET A 99 -2.09 -0.53 22.00
C MET A 99 -3.19 -1.01 21.05
N MET A 100 -4.39 -1.24 21.58
CA MET A 100 -5.48 -1.80 20.79
C MET A 100 -5.98 -0.83 19.72
N VAL A 101 -6.12 0.45 20.06
CA VAL A 101 -6.48 1.49 19.09
C VAL A 101 -5.40 1.63 18.03
N ALA A 102 -4.12 1.73 18.41
CA ALA A 102 -3.02 1.84 17.45
C ALA A 102 -2.95 0.61 16.53
N TYR A 103 -3.08 -0.60 17.07
CA TYR A 103 -3.07 -1.83 16.26
C TYR A 103 -4.21 -1.86 15.23
N LEU A 104 -5.43 -1.46 15.61
CA LEU A 104 -6.59 -1.47 14.72
C LEU A 104 -6.61 -0.33 13.70
N THR A 105 -6.01 0.82 14.01
CA THR A 105 -6.16 2.05 13.20
C THR A 105 -4.88 2.48 12.50
N MET A 106 -3.72 2.32 13.13
CA MET A 106 -2.41 2.67 12.57
C MET A 106 -1.79 1.49 11.80
N GLY A 107 -2.02 0.26 12.27
CA GLY A 107 -1.59 -0.97 11.62
C GLY A 107 -0.08 -1.03 11.40
N GLN A 108 0.35 -1.57 10.26
CA GLN A 108 1.78 -1.72 9.91
C GLN A 108 2.34 -0.52 9.13
N ASN A 109 1.71 0.65 9.20
CA ASN A 109 2.20 1.81 8.47
C ASN A 109 3.49 2.35 9.14
N PRO A 110 4.65 2.37 8.44
CA PRO A 110 5.92 2.77 9.03
C PRO A 110 5.94 4.17 9.63
N GLN A 111 5.07 5.09 9.16
CA GLN A 111 4.98 6.44 9.70
C GLN A 111 4.57 6.49 11.17
N PHE A 112 3.94 5.43 11.68
CA PHE A 112 3.49 5.32 13.07
C PHE A 112 4.41 4.45 13.94
N LEU A 113 5.57 4.03 13.43
CA LEU A 113 6.51 3.18 14.16
C LEU A 113 6.91 3.77 15.52
N ASP A 114 7.16 5.08 15.59
CA ASP A 114 7.52 5.75 16.85
C ASP A 114 6.36 5.77 17.86
N SER A 115 5.12 5.93 17.38
CA SER A 115 3.92 5.80 18.23
C SER A 115 3.83 4.39 18.82
N HIS A 116 4.01 3.35 18.00
CA HIS A 116 4.03 1.96 18.48
C HIS A 116 5.09 1.72 19.55
N LYS A 117 6.31 2.24 19.36
CA LYS A 117 7.40 2.13 20.34
C LYS A 117 7.08 2.82 21.67
N LYS A 118 6.50 4.02 21.64
CA LYS A 118 6.08 4.74 22.86
C LYS A 118 5.03 3.96 23.64
N ILE A 119 4.04 3.40 22.95
CA ILE A 119 3.01 2.56 23.57
C ILE A 119 3.66 1.32 24.21
N HIS A 120 4.56 0.66 23.49
CA HIS A 120 5.25 -0.52 24.01
C HIS A 120 6.09 -0.21 25.25
N ALA A 121 6.77 0.94 25.29
CA ALA A 121 7.48 1.36 26.50
C ALA A 121 6.54 1.51 27.71
N ARG A 122 5.34 2.06 27.50
CA ARG A 122 4.31 2.14 28.55
C ARG A 122 3.79 0.75 28.96
N LEU A 123 3.56 -0.14 28.00
CA LEU A 123 3.16 -1.53 28.28
C LEU A 123 4.23 -2.30 29.07
N VAL A 124 5.52 -2.12 28.76
CA VAL A 124 6.61 -2.74 29.50
C VAL A 124 6.65 -2.22 30.94
N ASN A 125 6.35 -0.94 31.16
CA ASN A 125 6.30 -0.36 32.50
C ASN A 125 5.09 -0.88 33.31
N ASP A 126 3.90 -0.88 32.72
CA ASP A 126 2.65 -1.13 33.43
C ASP A 126 2.28 -2.63 33.47
N PHE A 127 2.66 -3.38 32.42
CA PHE A 127 2.29 -4.79 32.21
C PHE A 127 3.46 -5.64 31.67
N PRO A 128 4.64 -5.68 32.34
CA PRO A 128 5.87 -6.28 31.80
C PRO A 128 5.75 -7.75 31.39
N ASN A 129 4.93 -8.53 32.09
CA ASN A 129 4.79 -9.97 31.89
C ASN A 129 3.50 -10.36 31.16
N ALA A 130 2.70 -9.40 30.69
CA ALA A 130 1.48 -9.71 29.97
C ALA A 130 1.81 -10.20 28.54
N ASP A 131 1.12 -11.25 28.08
CA ASP A 131 1.26 -11.78 26.72
C ASP A 131 1.10 -10.69 25.65
N ASN A 132 0.21 -9.73 25.89
CA ASN A 132 -0.03 -8.61 24.98
C ASN A 132 1.21 -7.71 24.84
N THR A 133 1.94 -7.46 25.93
CA THR A 133 3.18 -6.68 25.90
C THR A 133 4.25 -7.40 25.08
N LEU A 134 4.46 -8.69 25.34
CA LEU A 134 5.42 -9.51 24.61
C LEU A 134 5.10 -9.60 23.11
N ASN A 135 3.84 -9.90 22.77
CA ASN A 135 3.38 -10.00 21.39
C ASN A 135 3.46 -8.67 20.65
N TYR A 136 3.20 -7.55 21.34
CA TYR A 136 3.31 -6.23 20.75
C TYR A 136 4.77 -5.84 20.47
N GLY A 137 5.70 -6.25 21.34
CA GLY A 137 7.14 -6.12 21.08
C GLY A 137 7.56 -6.89 19.83
N ILE A 138 7.08 -8.13 19.64
CA ILE A 138 7.33 -8.92 18.43
C ILE A 138 6.76 -8.22 17.18
N PHE A 139 5.53 -7.70 17.27
CA PHE A 139 4.92 -6.93 16.19
C PHE A 139 5.77 -5.71 15.78
N ILE A 140 6.31 -4.96 16.76
CA ILE A 140 7.18 -3.81 16.50
C ILE A 140 8.48 -4.25 15.83
N SER A 141 9.15 -5.28 16.35
CA SER A 141 10.38 -5.80 15.73
C SER A 141 10.16 -6.24 14.28
N GLN A 142 9.01 -6.85 13.97
CA GLN A 142 8.64 -7.21 12.61
C GLN A 142 8.39 -5.96 11.73
N LEU A 143 7.71 -4.95 12.27
CA LEU A 143 7.48 -3.69 11.57
C LEU A 143 8.80 -2.95 11.27
N GLU A 144 9.74 -2.94 12.23
CA GLU A 144 11.09 -2.41 12.03
C GLU A 144 11.86 -3.15 10.94
N ALA A 145 11.87 -4.48 11.00
CA ALA A 145 12.55 -5.31 10.01
C ALA A 145 11.96 -5.10 8.60
N PHE A 146 10.64 -5.03 8.49
CA PHE A 146 9.95 -4.75 7.23
C PHE A 146 10.30 -3.36 6.68
N HIS A 147 10.31 -2.33 7.54
CA HIS A 147 10.67 -0.98 7.14
C HIS A 147 12.14 -0.90 6.71
N ALA A 148 13.06 -1.49 7.47
CA ALA A 148 14.48 -1.55 7.13
C ALA A 148 14.71 -2.31 5.82
N GLN A 149 14.01 -3.43 5.60
CA GLN A 149 14.07 -4.18 4.35
C GLN A 149 13.58 -3.34 3.16
N GLN A 150 12.49 -2.59 3.32
CA GLN A 150 12.01 -1.69 2.27
C GLN A 150 13.00 -0.57 1.96
N GLN A 151 13.60 0.05 2.98
CA GLN A 151 14.62 1.07 2.80
C GLN A 151 15.87 0.50 2.11
N ALA A 152 16.33 -0.68 2.53
CA ALA A 152 17.45 -1.37 1.89
C ALA A 152 17.14 -1.76 0.43
N ALA A 153 15.92 -2.21 0.16
CA ALA A 153 15.48 -2.51 -1.20
C ALA A 153 15.52 -1.26 -2.08
N GLN A 154 15.01 -0.13 -1.58
CA GLN A 154 15.07 1.16 -2.29
C GLN A 154 16.50 1.67 -2.48
N ALA A 155 17.36 1.56 -1.47
CA ALA A 155 18.76 1.98 -1.55
C ALA A 155 19.58 1.14 -2.56
N ASN A 156 19.18 -0.11 -2.81
CA ASN A 156 19.82 -1.00 -3.75
C ASN A 156 19.19 -0.96 -5.15
N GLU A 157 18.20 -0.10 -5.40
CA GLU A 157 17.65 0.09 -6.75
C GLU A 157 18.74 0.65 -7.68
N PRO A 158 18.90 0.13 -8.90
CA PRO A 158 19.92 0.62 -9.84
C PRO A 158 19.76 2.10 -10.22
N ILE A 159 18.53 2.61 -10.10
CA ILE A 159 18.17 3.98 -10.46
C ILE A 159 17.78 4.74 -9.20
N GLN A 160 18.61 5.72 -8.82
CA GLN A 160 18.39 6.58 -7.66
C GLN A 160 17.97 7.99 -8.09
N ILE A 161 17.24 8.68 -7.23
CA ILE A 161 16.87 10.08 -7.42
C ILE A 161 18.15 10.95 -7.53
N GLY A 162 18.14 11.89 -8.46
CA GLY A 162 19.24 12.81 -8.76
C GLY A 162 20.25 12.27 -9.77
N MET A 163 20.25 10.97 -10.08
CA MET A 163 21.14 10.41 -11.11
C MET A 163 20.65 10.78 -12.51
N PRO A 164 21.55 10.93 -13.51
CA PRO A 164 21.15 11.01 -14.91
C PRO A 164 20.37 9.76 -15.32
N ALA A 165 19.24 9.94 -16.00
CA ALA A 165 18.45 8.85 -16.54
C ALA A 165 19.26 8.13 -17.64
N PRO A 166 19.49 6.81 -17.55
CA PRO A 166 20.18 6.08 -18.60
C PRO A 166 19.44 6.19 -19.94
N ASP A 167 20.13 6.48 -21.04
CA ASP A 167 19.44 6.71 -22.31
C ASP A 167 18.76 5.43 -22.82
N ILE A 168 17.63 5.62 -23.49
CA ILE A 168 16.87 4.56 -24.15
C ILE A 168 16.68 5.01 -25.59
N SER A 169 17.01 4.15 -26.55
CA SER A 169 16.72 4.38 -27.96
C SER A 169 16.17 3.11 -28.57
N LEU A 170 14.87 3.13 -28.90
CA LEU A 170 14.13 1.96 -29.35
C LEU A 170 13.12 2.34 -30.44
N PRO A 171 12.69 1.38 -31.28
CA PRO A 171 11.71 1.63 -32.31
C PRO A 171 10.29 1.74 -31.74
N SER A 172 9.48 2.61 -32.33
CA SER A 172 8.03 2.70 -32.15
C SER A 172 7.28 1.72 -33.04
N PRO A 173 5.95 1.59 -32.90
CA PRO A 173 5.18 0.66 -33.71
C PRO A 173 5.29 0.87 -35.23
N ASP A 174 5.48 2.11 -35.68
CA ASP A 174 5.71 2.47 -37.08
C ASP A 174 7.17 2.27 -37.54
N GLY A 175 8.07 1.83 -36.65
CA GLY A 175 9.48 1.58 -36.94
C GLY A 175 10.39 2.81 -36.78
N LYS A 176 9.85 3.98 -36.44
CA LYS A 176 10.67 5.16 -36.13
C LYS A 176 11.39 4.96 -34.81
N SER A 177 12.66 5.33 -34.70
CA SER A 177 13.37 5.27 -33.42
C SER A 177 13.13 6.56 -32.63
N TYR A 178 12.81 6.43 -31.35
CA TYR A 178 12.77 7.53 -30.39
C TYR A 178 13.82 7.31 -29.32
N SER A 179 14.53 8.39 -28.95
CA SER A 179 15.44 8.38 -27.82
C SER A 179 14.91 9.20 -26.66
N LEU A 180 15.21 8.75 -25.43
CA LEU A 180 14.87 9.48 -24.21
C LEU A 180 15.68 10.78 -24.12
N SER A 181 16.96 10.73 -24.49
CA SER A 181 17.83 11.89 -24.60
C SER A 181 17.31 12.98 -25.55
N GLY A 182 16.52 12.61 -26.56
CA GLY A 182 15.85 13.55 -27.48
C GLY A 182 14.75 14.39 -26.83
N LEU A 183 14.37 14.08 -25.58
CA LEU A 183 13.35 14.81 -24.82
C LEU A 183 13.92 15.76 -23.77
N LYS A 184 15.24 15.94 -23.69
CA LYS A 184 15.86 16.93 -22.81
C LYS A 184 15.22 18.32 -23.02
N GLY A 185 14.98 19.02 -21.91
CA GLY A 185 14.18 20.25 -21.86
C GLY A 185 12.70 20.04 -21.53
N GLN A 186 12.19 18.80 -21.61
CA GLN A 186 10.87 18.43 -21.12
C GLN A 186 10.97 17.66 -19.80
N VAL A 187 9.92 17.74 -18.99
CA VAL A 187 9.70 16.79 -17.89
C VAL A 187 9.11 15.51 -18.49
N VAL A 188 9.71 14.35 -18.21
CA VAL A 188 9.31 13.08 -18.84
C VAL A 188 8.89 12.07 -17.77
N LEU A 189 7.69 11.51 -17.89
CA LEU A 189 7.35 10.28 -17.19
C LEU A 189 7.78 9.09 -18.06
N LEU A 190 8.87 8.44 -17.69
CA LEU A 190 9.27 7.15 -18.27
C LEU A 190 8.40 6.05 -17.65
N ASP A 191 7.69 5.30 -18.48
CA ASP A 191 6.71 4.29 -18.07
C ASP A 191 7.02 2.93 -18.71
N PHE A 192 7.26 1.92 -17.88
CA PHE A 192 7.43 0.54 -18.29
C PHE A 192 6.13 -0.23 -18.08
N TRP A 193 5.58 -0.76 -19.16
CA TRP A 193 4.27 -1.40 -19.17
C TRP A 193 4.20 -2.54 -20.21
N ALA A 194 3.04 -3.18 -20.33
CA ALA A 194 2.76 -4.12 -21.42
C ALA A 194 1.26 -4.27 -21.66
N SER A 195 0.87 -4.68 -22.88
CA SER A 195 -0.54 -4.89 -23.24
C SER A 195 -1.25 -5.93 -22.35
N TRP A 196 -0.50 -6.93 -21.89
CA TRP A 196 -0.95 -8.04 -21.03
C TRP A 196 -0.92 -7.72 -19.53
N CYS A 197 -0.38 -6.57 -19.12
CA CYS A 197 -0.27 -6.17 -17.71
C CYS A 197 -1.56 -5.51 -17.21
N GLY A 198 -2.46 -6.29 -16.60
CA GLY A 198 -3.73 -5.78 -16.04
C GLY A 198 -3.59 -4.54 -15.13
N PRO A 199 -2.66 -4.52 -14.15
CA PRO A 199 -2.42 -3.34 -13.33
C PRO A 199 -1.96 -2.10 -14.12
N CYS A 200 -1.10 -2.27 -15.14
CA CYS A 200 -0.66 -1.18 -16.01
C CYS A 200 -1.84 -0.58 -16.76
N ARG A 201 -2.69 -1.43 -17.35
CA ARG A 201 -3.90 -1.00 -18.09
C ARG A 201 -4.87 -0.21 -17.21
N ARG A 202 -4.96 -0.53 -15.91
CA ARG A 202 -5.76 0.24 -14.94
C ARG A 202 -5.13 1.57 -14.55
N GLU A 203 -3.82 1.70 -14.65
CA GLU A 203 -3.08 2.92 -14.34
C GLU A 203 -3.06 3.91 -15.52
N ASN A 204 -3.11 3.40 -16.76
CA ASN A 204 -3.09 4.21 -17.98
C ASN A 204 -4.05 5.42 -18.00
N PRO A 205 -5.33 5.31 -17.57
CA PRO A 205 -6.23 6.48 -17.49
C PRO A 205 -5.70 7.61 -16.60
N ASN A 206 -5.01 7.28 -15.49
CA ASN A 206 -4.40 8.27 -14.61
C ASN A 206 -3.26 9.01 -15.32
N VAL A 207 -2.41 8.29 -16.05
CA VAL A 207 -1.31 8.87 -16.84
C VAL A 207 -1.86 9.77 -17.95
N VAL A 208 -2.90 9.34 -18.66
CA VAL A 208 -3.58 10.13 -19.70
C VAL A 208 -4.17 11.43 -19.13
N GLN A 209 -4.77 11.37 -17.95
CA GLN A 209 -5.30 12.55 -17.26
C GLN A 209 -4.19 13.58 -17.01
N VAL A 210 -3.07 13.15 -16.43
CA VAL A 210 -1.93 14.06 -16.15
C VAL A 210 -1.31 14.57 -17.45
N TYR A 211 -1.10 13.71 -18.44
CA TYR A 211 -0.56 14.12 -19.74
C TYR A 211 -1.41 15.22 -20.38
N ASN A 212 -2.73 15.03 -20.46
CA ASN A 212 -3.61 16.02 -21.07
C ASN A 212 -3.59 17.37 -20.33
N LYS A 213 -3.44 17.36 -19.01
CA LYS A 213 -3.38 18.56 -18.19
C LYS A 213 -2.05 19.31 -18.32
N TYR A 214 -0.94 18.60 -18.51
CA TYR A 214 0.40 19.19 -18.41
C TYR A 214 1.22 19.20 -19.71
N LYS A 215 0.77 18.55 -20.79
CA LYS A 215 1.52 18.49 -22.06
C LYS A 215 1.93 19.86 -22.62
N ALA A 216 1.05 20.85 -22.51
CA ALA A 216 1.32 22.23 -22.95
C ALA A 216 2.34 22.97 -22.06
N LYS A 217 2.67 22.42 -20.87
CA LYS A 217 3.64 22.98 -19.92
C LYS A 217 5.01 22.30 -20.00
N GLY A 218 5.25 21.52 -21.06
CA GLY A 218 6.52 20.82 -21.27
C GLY A 218 6.60 19.48 -20.55
N PHE A 219 5.47 18.83 -20.30
CA PHE A 219 5.41 17.45 -19.81
C PHE A 219 5.14 16.47 -20.96
N THR A 220 5.81 15.32 -20.95
CA THR A 220 5.47 14.21 -21.84
C THR A 220 5.67 12.86 -21.16
N VAL A 221 5.26 11.79 -21.84
CA VAL A 221 5.42 10.40 -21.37
C VAL A 221 6.24 9.64 -22.41
N PHE A 222 7.19 8.83 -21.95
CA PHE A 222 7.97 7.92 -22.77
C PHE A 222 7.66 6.49 -22.31
N SER A 223 6.90 5.75 -23.10
CA SER A 223 6.39 4.42 -22.73
C SER A 223 7.20 3.32 -23.38
N VAL A 224 7.84 2.48 -22.56
CA VAL A 224 8.57 1.28 -22.97
C VAL A 224 7.66 0.07 -22.76
N SER A 225 7.28 -0.60 -23.85
CA SER A 225 6.48 -1.82 -23.79
C SER A 225 7.35 -3.07 -23.67
N LEU A 226 6.95 -3.97 -22.76
CA LEU A 226 7.44 -5.34 -22.58
C LEU A 226 6.54 -6.37 -23.29
N ASP A 227 5.89 -5.99 -24.39
CA ASP A 227 5.28 -6.96 -25.30
C ASP A 227 6.35 -7.74 -26.09
N GLY A 228 5.93 -8.76 -26.83
CA GLY A 228 6.80 -9.56 -27.69
C GLY A 228 7.06 -10.97 -27.17
N LEU A 229 8.23 -11.53 -27.45
CA LEU A 229 8.64 -12.89 -27.05
C LEU A 229 10.01 -12.87 -26.36
N ALA A 230 10.17 -13.66 -25.30
CA ALA A 230 11.47 -13.91 -24.70
C ALA A 230 12.21 -15.03 -25.45
N SER A 231 13.53 -15.10 -25.30
CA SER A 231 14.34 -16.19 -25.88
C SER A 231 13.82 -17.59 -25.48
N SER A 232 13.34 -17.72 -24.24
CA SER A 232 12.75 -18.97 -23.72
C SER A 232 11.42 -19.35 -24.36
N ASP A 233 10.72 -18.42 -25.01
CA ASP A 233 9.48 -18.71 -25.71
C ASP A 233 9.74 -19.34 -27.09
N LEU A 234 10.90 -19.08 -27.70
CA LEU A 234 11.18 -19.42 -29.09
C LEU A 234 11.17 -20.94 -29.34
N SER A 235 11.56 -21.75 -28.37
CA SER A 235 11.56 -23.22 -28.47
C SER A 235 10.16 -23.84 -28.58
N ARG A 236 9.10 -23.06 -28.35
CA ARG A 236 7.70 -23.51 -28.45
C ARG A 236 7.18 -23.47 -29.88
N PHE A 237 7.93 -22.87 -30.81
CA PHE A 237 7.51 -22.71 -32.19
C PHE A 237 8.24 -23.71 -33.10
N PRO A 238 7.55 -24.26 -34.12
CA PRO A 238 8.11 -25.29 -34.98
C PRO A 238 9.22 -24.76 -35.91
N ASP A 239 9.18 -23.47 -36.27
CA ASP A 239 10.12 -22.83 -37.19
C ASP A 239 10.13 -21.30 -37.05
N GLN A 240 10.99 -20.64 -37.83
CA GLN A 240 11.13 -19.18 -37.83
C GLN A 240 9.88 -18.45 -38.35
N ALA A 241 9.13 -19.03 -39.27
CA ALA A 241 7.94 -18.38 -39.83
C ALA A 241 6.84 -18.26 -38.77
N ALA A 242 6.65 -19.29 -37.94
CA ALA A 242 5.74 -19.27 -36.80
C ALA A 242 6.19 -18.26 -35.73
N ILE A 243 7.50 -18.11 -35.50
CA ILE A 243 8.05 -17.08 -34.60
C ILE A 243 7.72 -15.68 -35.14
N ASP A 244 7.95 -15.43 -36.43
CA ASP A 244 7.71 -14.14 -37.06
C ASP A 244 6.23 -13.75 -37.04
N GLU A 245 5.33 -14.70 -37.31
CA GLU A 245 3.89 -14.50 -37.19
C GLU A 245 3.48 -14.16 -35.76
N GLN A 246 3.98 -14.91 -34.78
CA GLN A 246 3.69 -14.63 -33.38
C GLN A 246 4.24 -13.27 -32.94
N MET A 247 5.45 -12.89 -33.36
CA MET A 247 6.03 -11.57 -33.08
C MET A 247 5.16 -10.44 -33.64
N LYS A 248 4.63 -10.60 -34.86
CA LYS A 248 3.66 -9.65 -35.43
C LYS A 248 2.39 -9.57 -34.59
N ALA A 249 1.86 -10.71 -34.13
CA ALA A 249 0.68 -10.72 -33.26
C ALA A 249 0.94 -10.04 -31.90
N GLN A 250 2.12 -10.20 -31.30
CA GLN A 250 2.49 -9.50 -30.08
C GLN A 250 2.61 -7.98 -30.30
N LYS A 251 3.25 -7.56 -31.39
CA LYS A 251 3.30 -6.14 -31.78
C LYS A 251 1.89 -5.57 -31.98
N GLN A 252 0.99 -6.31 -32.63
CA GLN A 252 -0.37 -5.85 -32.84
C GLN A 252 -1.13 -5.68 -31.53
N ARG A 253 -1.00 -6.60 -30.56
CA ARG A 253 -1.59 -6.45 -29.22
C ARG A 253 -1.14 -5.18 -28.51
N TRP A 254 0.14 -4.83 -28.64
CA TRP A 254 0.68 -3.59 -28.11
C TRP A 254 0.04 -2.36 -28.77
N VAL A 255 -0.06 -2.34 -30.10
CA VAL A 255 -0.73 -1.27 -30.85
C VAL A 255 -2.20 -1.12 -30.46
N ASP A 256 -2.92 -2.23 -30.41
CA ASP A 256 -4.33 -2.26 -30.02
C ASP A 256 -4.52 -1.75 -28.58
N ALA A 257 -3.57 -2.04 -27.69
CA ALA A 257 -3.58 -1.55 -26.33
C ALA A 257 -3.38 -0.04 -26.24
N ILE A 258 -2.43 0.51 -27.00
CA ILE A 258 -2.21 1.97 -27.10
C ILE A 258 -3.51 2.67 -27.52
N GLN A 259 -4.18 2.15 -28.56
CA GLN A 259 -5.42 2.72 -29.08
C GLN A 259 -6.56 2.57 -28.07
N LYS A 260 -6.75 1.38 -27.52
CA LYS A 260 -7.85 1.06 -26.59
C LYS A 260 -7.78 1.86 -25.30
N ASP A 261 -6.58 2.11 -24.78
CA ASP A 261 -6.39 2.91 -23.58
C ASP A 261 -6.26 4.40 -23.86
N GLY A 262 -6.28 4.79 -25.14
CA GLY A 262 -6.23 6.17 -25.59
C GLY A 262 -4.94 6.88 -25.15
N LEU A 263 -3.77 6.25 -25.33
CA LEU A 263 -2.46 6.80 -24.93
C LEU A 263 -1.93 7.77 -26.00
N PRO A 264 -2.09 9.10 -25.86
CA PRO A 264 -1.98 10.02 -26.99
C PRO A 264 -0.56 10.55 -27.23
N TRP A 265 0.40 10.29 -26.34
CA TRP A 265 1.78 10.72 -26.53
C TRP A 265 2.45 9.91 -27.66
N PRO A 266 3.46 10.48 -28.36
CA PRO A 266 4.05 9.81 -29.53
C PRO A 266 5.15 8.80 -29.15
N TYR A 267 5.72 8.89 -27.95
CA TYR A 267 6.93 8.17 -27.56
C TYR A 267 6.61 6.78 -26.99
N HIS A 268 6.01 5.93 -27.83
CA HIS A 268 5.80 4.51 -27.53
C HIS A 268 6.92 3.70 -28.17
N VAL A 269 7.69 2.94 -27.40
CA VAL A 269 8.82 2.15 -27.92
C VAL A 269 8.86 0.73 -27.37
N SER A 270 9.46 -0.20 -28.10
CA SER A 270 9.70 -1.58 -27.64
C SER A 270 10.76 -2.27 -28.50
N ASP A 271 11.54 -3.17 -27.92
CA ASP A 271 12.35 -4.14 -28.67
C ASP A 271 11.63 -5.49 -28.88
N LEU A 272 10.40 -5.62 -28.37
CA LEU A 272 9.57 -6.83 -28.41
C LEU A 272 10.23 -8.06 -27.76
N LYS A 273 11.03 -7.88 -26.72
CA LYS A 273 11.75 -8.97 -26.03
C LYS A 273 11.17 -9.33 -24.66
N LYS A 274 9.94 -8.93 -24.34
CA LYS A 274 9.36 -9.07 -23.00
C LYS A 274 10.32 -8.56 -21.90
N TRP A 275 10.52 -9.33 -20.84
CA TRP A 275 11.42 -9.04 -19.72
C TRP A 275 12.91 -9.03 -20.12
N GLU A 276 13.27 -9.55 -21.29
CA GLU A 276 14.62 -9.45 -21.83
C GLU A 276 14.88 -8.12 -22.54
N CYS A 277 13.93 -7.16 -22.47
CA CYS A 277 14.12 -5.85 -23.07
C CYS A 277 15.30 -5.12 -22.42
N ALA A 278 16.16 -4.52 -23.25
CA ALA A 278 17.39 -3.90 -22.76
C ALA A 278 17.13 -2.79 -21.73
N PRO A 279 16.14 -1.89 -21.92
CA PRO A 279 15.85 -0.84 -20.95
C PRO A 279 15.35 -1.37 -19.60
N ALA A 280 14.55 -2.45 -19.57
CA ALA A 280 14.10 -3.01 -18.29
C ALA A 280 15.28 -3.48 -17.45
N ARG A 281 16.26 -4.17 -18.05
CA ARG A 281 17.49 -4.57 -17.34
C ARG A 281 18.29 -3.36 -16.87
N GLN A 282 18.49 -2.37 -17.73
CA GLN A 282 19.28 -1.18 -17.43
C GLN A 282 18.69 -0.35 -16.29
N TYR A 283 17.36 -0.29 -16.20
CA TYR A 283 16.63 0.43 -15.16
C TYR A 283 16.27 -0.44 -13.93
N GLY A 284 16.68 -1.71 -13.89
CA GLY A 284 16.36 -2.62 -12.79
C GLY A 284 14.88 -3.02 -12.71
N VAL A 285 14.13 -2.92 -13.80
CA VAL A 285 12.69 -3.19 -13.84
C VAL A 285 12.43 -4.70 -13.79
N ASN A 286 12.00 -5.19 -12.62
CA ASN A 286 11.64 -6.58 -12.36
C ASN A 286 10.12 -6.80 -12.18
N SER A 287 9.34 -5.72 -12.20
CA SER A 287 7.89 -5.72 -12.07
C SER A 287 7.32 -4.53 -12.85
N ILE A 288 6.11 -4.68 -13.39
CA ILE A 288 5.38 -3.62 -14.09
C ILE A 288 3.95 -3.47 -13.51
N PRO A 289 3.36 -2.26 -13.49
CA PRO A 289 3.92 -1.00 -14.01
C PRO A 289 5.14 -0.54 -13.22
N ARG A 290 6.05 0.21 -13.84
CA ARG A 290 7.20 0.85 -13.18
C ARG A 290 7.47 2.18 -13.87
N THR A 291 7.63 3.24 -13.07
CA THR A 291 7.75 4.61 -13.59
C THR A 291 8.94 5.34 -13.01
N PHE A 292 9.48 6.26 -13.78
CA PHE A 292 10.51 7.20 -13.37
C PHE A 292 10.13 8.58 -13.89
N LEU A 293 10.06 9.57 -13.01
CA LEU A 293 9.88 10.96 -13.40
C LEU A 293 11.27 11.56 -13.64
N ILE A 294 11.45 12.21 -14.78
CA ILE A 294 12.72 12.76 -15.23
C ILE A 294 12.55 14.28 -15.40
N ASP A 295 13.46 15.06 -14.84
CA ASP A 295 13.48 16.52 -14.96
C ASP A 295 13.97 17.01 -16.34
N ARG A 296 13.97 18.33 -16.55
CA ARG A 296 14.35 18.94 -17.83
C ARG A 296 15.82 18.74 -18.17
N GLU A 297 16.66 18.54 -17.17
CA GLU A 297 18.08 18.28 -17.29
C GLU A 297 18.37 16.80 -17.64
N GLY A 298 17.37 15.93 -17.53
CA GLY A 298 17.47 14.50 -17.80
C GLY A 298 17.89 13.68 -16.57
N LYS A 299 17.64 14.15 -15.35
CA LYS A 299 17.89 13.41 -14.11
C LYS A 299 16.60 12.86 -13.52
N ILE A 300 16.71 11.78 -12.76
CA ILE A 300 15.60 11.14 -12.07
C ILE A 300 15.14 12.05 -10.93
N ALA A 301 13.90 12.56 -11.02
CA ALA A 301 13.29 13.38 -9.98
C ALA A 301 12.47 12.55 -8.97
N ALA A 302 11.82 11.49 -9.44
CA ALA A 302 11.05 10.57 -8.58
C ALA A 302 10.92 9.19 -9.21
N VAL A 303 10.62 8.18 -8.40
CA VAL A 303 10.49 6.78 -8.84
C VAL A 303 9.16 6.18 -8.37
N ASN A 304 8.67 5.20 -9.12
CA ASN A 304 7.55 4.33 -8.74
C ASN A 304 6.22 5.07 -8.46
N LEU A 305 5.95 6.18 -9.16
CA LEU A 305 4.72 6.96 -9.04
C LEU A 305 3.49 6.22 -9.58
N ARG A 306 2.36 6.30 -8.85
CA ARG A 306 1.05 5.72 -9.21
C ARG A 306 -0.09 6.67 -8.88
N GLY A 307 -1.13 6.65 -9.71
CA GLY A 307 -2.30 7.49 -9.58
C GLY A 307 -2.02 8.93 -10.01
N ALA A 308 -3.06 9.58 -10.52
CA ALA A 308 -2.93 10.93 -11.05
C ALA A 308 -2.45 11.94 -9.99
N ALA A 309 -2.91 11.80 -8.73
CA ALA A 309 -2.55 12.69 -7.64
C ALA A 309 -1.05 12.66 -7.31
N GLN A 310 -0.46 11.46 -7.20
CA GLN A 310 0.97 11.33 -6.87
C GLN A 310 1.84 11.80 -8.04
N ILE A 311 1.48 11.42 -9.27
CA ILE A 311 2.21 11.84 -10.47
C ILE A 311 2.17 13.37 -10.58
N GLU A 312 0.99 13.98 -10.45
CA GLU A 312 0.81 15.43 -10.49
C GLU A 312 1.60 16.15 -9.39
N GLN A 313 1.56 15.64 -8.15
CA GLN A 313 2.28 16.23 -7.02
C GLN A 313 3.79 16.31 -7.26
N GLU A 314 4.42 15.23 -7.74
CA GLU A 314 5.86 15.23 -8.01
C GLU A 314 6.22 16.06 -9.24
N LEU A 315 5.39 15.98 -10.29
CA LEU A 315 5.54 16.75 -11.52
C LEU A 315 5.50 18.27 -11.26
N LEU A 316 4.62 18.75 -10.38
CA LEU A 316 4.53 20.17 -10.04
C LEU A 316 5.77 20.72 -9.32
N LYS A 317 6.61 19.87 -8.74
CA LYS A 317 7.86 20.31 -8.09
C LYS A 317 8.96 20.68 -9.07
N ILE A 318 8.86 20.21 -10.32
CA ILE A 318 9.91 20.31 -11.35
C ILE A 318 9.43 20.92 -12.67
N LEU A 319 8.15 21.31 -12.74
CA LEU A 319 7.53 21.98 -13.88
C LEU A 319 7.83 23.47 -13.93
#